data_AF-A0A9Q5GA16-F1
#
_entry.id   AF-A0A9Q5GA16-F1
#
_cell.length_a   1.000
_cell.length_b   1.000
_cell.length_c   1.000
_cell.angle_alpha   90.00
_cell.angle_beta   90.00
_cell.angle_gamma   90.00
#
_symmetry.space_group_name_H-M   'P 1'
#
loop_
_entity.id
_entity.type
_entity.pdbx_description
1 polymer ?
#
loop_
_entity_poly.entity_id
_entity_poly.type
_entity_poly.pdbx_seq_one_letter_code
_entity_poly.pdbx_strand_id
1 'polypeptide(L)'
;MISPIAIVKLIRQHLRVESSEILRSLLDKCPRSLDDQNWRWELNGFVSALVATGHLRAESQHEIERQLFPESNEQRRKLARSKSFSIDVFTLSPSKEARKFQYDVPALNPFDAYAKLAMRVSYNRLEYVEVVQVFRGTKDERESVQEPLKYFDRSEIVQPRG
;
A
#
# COMPACT_ATOMS: atom_id res chain seq x y z
N MET A 1 -23.76 -8.82 3.43
CA MET A 1 -22.65 -7.88 3.16
C MET A 1 -22.00 -7.51 4.48
N ILE A 2 -20.69 -7.68 4.62
CA ILE A 2 -19.94 -7.39 5.85
C ILE A 2 -19.57 -5.92 5.84
N SER A 3 -19.93 -5.13 6.86
CA SER A 3 -19.59 -3.70 6.89
C SER A 3 -18.09 -3.48 7.15
N PRO A 4 -17.50 -2.35 6.72
CA PRO A 4 -16.09 -2.04 7.00
C PRO A 4 -15.76 -2.12 8.49
N ILE A 5 -16.68 -1.63 9.33
CA ILE A 5 -16.53 -1.65 10.78
C ILE A 5 -16.61 -3.06 11.37
N ALA A 6 -17.29 -4.01 10.71
CA ALA A 6 -17.30 -5.40 11.15
C ALA A 6 -15.93 -6.06 10.97
N ILE A 7 -15.17 -5.68 9.92
CA ILE A 7 -13.80 -6.16 9.71
C ILE A 7 -12.85 -5.57 10.75
N VAL A 8 -13.00 -4.29 11.08
CA VAL A 8 -12.22 -3.67 12.18
C VAL A 8 -12.51 -4.38 13.52
N LYS A 9 -13.79 -4.68 13.81
CA LYS A 9 -14.17 -5.45 15.01
C LYS A 9 -13.56 -6.85 15.03
N LEU A 10 -13.56 -7.54 13.89
CA LEU A 10 -12.92 -8.86 13.75
C LEU A 10 -11.43 -8.78 14.08
N ILE A 11 -10.70 -7.81 13.50
CA ILE A 11 -9.26 -7.67 13.78
C ILE A 11 -9.03 -7.42 15.26
N ARG A 12 -9.83 -6.54 15.89
CA ARG A 12 -9.74 -6.27 17.34
C ARG A 12 -9.95 -7.52 18.19
N GLN A 13 -10.89 -8.39 17.83
CA GLN A 13 -11.16 -9.65 18.55
C GLN A 13 -9.95 -10.61 18.56
N HIS A 14 -9.05 -10.50 17.58
CA HIS A 14 -7.86 -11.34 17.47
C HIS A 14 -6.57 -10.68 17.98
N LEU A 15 -6.63 -9.43 18.45
CA LEU A 15 -5.47 -8.76 19.04
C LEU A 15 -5.09 -9.43 20.36
N ARG A 16 -3.81 -9.74 20.53
CA ARG A 16 -3.24 -10.21 21.81
C ARG A 16 -3.04 -9.06 22.79
N VAL A 17 -2.72 -7.88 22.27
CA VAL A 17 -2.51 -6.65 23.03
C VAL A 17 -3.22 -5.53 22.31
N GLU A 18 -4.12 -4.85 23.02
CA GLU A 18 -4.83 -3.69 22.51
C GLU A 18 -4.12 -2.42 22.99
N SER A 19 -3.33 -1.80 22.12
CA SER A 19 -2.70 -0.50 22.39
C SER A 19 -3.48 0.64 21.73
N SER A 20 -3.39 1.84 22.32
CA SER A 20 -4.05 3.03 21.76
C SER A 20 -3.55 3.37 20.34
N GLU A 21 -2.29 3.07 20.04
CA GLU A 21 -1.68 3.29 18.72
C GLU A 21 -2.24 2.32 17.66
N ILE A 22 -2.39 1.05 18.01
CA ILE A 22 -2.98 0.03 17.13
C ILE A 22 -4.44 0.37 16.83
N LEU A 23 -5.20 0.76 17.85
CA LEU A 23 -6.60 1.15 17.69
C LEU A 23 -6.76 2.38 16.79
N ARG A 24 -5.95 3.42 17.00
CA ARG A 24 -5.96 4.60 16.13
C ARG A 24 -5.63 4.22 14.69
N SER A 25 -4.56 3.44 14.48
CA SER A 25 -4.16 2.97 13.15
C SER A 25 -5.23 2.13 12.46
N LEU A 26 -5.96 1.29 13.19
CA LEU A 26 -7.07 0.50 12.66
C LEU A 26 -8.26 1.38 12.22
N LEU A 27 -8.58 2.39 13.02
CA LEU A 27 -9.67 3.30 12.72
C LEU A 27 -9.34 4.23 11.55
N ASP A 28 -8.10 4.73 11.49
CA ASP A 28 -7.62 5.56 10.38
C ASP A 28 -7.64 4.81 9.04
N LYS A 29 -7.46 3.49 9.08
CA LYS A 29 -7.50 2.60 7.91
C LYS A 29 -8.90 2.06 7.59
N CYS A 30 -9.92 2.41 8.39
CA CYS A 30 -11.29 2.00 8.14
C CYS A 30 -11.91 2.87 7.04
N PRO A 31 -12.31 2.32 5.89
CA PRO A 31 -12.90 3.11 4.82
C PRO A 31 -14.34 3.51 5.16
N ARG A 32 -14.86 4.44 4.36
CA ARG A 32 -16.29 4.78 4.37
C ARG A 32 -17.14 3.81 3.54
N SER A 33 -16.55 3.08 2.58
CA SER A 33 -17.24 2.10 1.72
C SER A 33 -16.39 0.85 1.50
N LEU A 34 -17.04 -0.29 1.29
CA LEU A 34 -16.40 -1.56 0.94
C LEU A 34 -15.88 -1.59 -0.51
N ASP A 35 -16.36 -0.70 -1.37
CA ASP A 35 -16.00 -0.66 -2.79
C ASP A 35 -14.62 -0.06 -3.03
N ASP A 36 -14.12 0.70 -2.05
CA ASP A 36 -12.72 1.09 -2.06
C ASP A 36 -11.89 -0.20 -1.95
N GLN A 37 -11.06 -0.49 -2.95
CA GLN A 37 -10.21 -1.67 -2.90
C GLN A 37 -8.88 -1.36 -2.23
N ASN A 38 -8.45 -0.10 -2.19
CA ASN A 38 -7.16 0.30 -1.65
C ASN A 38 -7.10 0.06 -0.14
N TRP A 39 -8.14 0.43 0.61
CA TRP A 39 -8.16 0.19 2.06
C TRP A 39 -8.07 -1.31 2.41
N ARG A 40 -8.67 -2.20 1.61
CA ARG A 40 -8.63 -3.66 1.89
C ARG A 40 -7.19 -4.15 1.90
N TRP A 41 -6.41 -3.66 0.95
CA TRP A 41 -4.99 -3.98 0.84
C TRP A 41 -4.15 -3.30 1.92
N GLU A 42 -4.43 -2.03 2.23
CA GLU A 42 -3.77 -1.33 3.35
C GLU A 42 -4.01 -2.04 4.68
N LEU A 43 -5.26 -2.43 4.94
CA LEU A 43 -5.63 -3.14 6.15
C LEU A 43 -5.03 -4.53 6.19
N ASN A 44 -4.96 -5.24 5.06
CA ASN A 44 -4.26 -6.52 4.97
C ASN A 44 -2.76 -6.38 5.25
N GLY A 45 -2.13 -5.33 4.73
CA GLY A 45 -0.73 -5.00 5.03
C GLY A 45 -0.52 -4.72 6.52
N PHE A 46 -1.43 -3.94 7.13
CA PHE A 46 -1.41 -3.66 8.56
C PHE A 46 -1.60 -4.93 9.41
N VAL A 47 -2.53 -5.81 9.05
CA VAL A 47 -2.74 -7.11 9.72
C VAL A 47 -1.49 -7.98 9.62
N SER A 48 -0.83 -7.99 8.46
CA SER A 48 0.43 -8.71 8.26
C SER A 48 1.54 -8.19 9.18
N ALA A 49 1.62 -6.87 9.38
CA ALA A 49 2.55 -6.26 10.32
C ALA A 49 2.24 -6.63 11.78
N LEU A 50 0.95 -6.68 12.16
CA LEU A 50 0.53 -7.12 13.49
C LEU A 50 0.92 -8.58 13.77
N VAL A 51 0.89 -9.46 12.77
CA VAL A 51 1.37 -10.84 12.89
C VAL A 51 2.89 -10.87 13.07
N ALA A 52 3.63 -10.16 12.22
CA ALA A 52 5.09 -10.12 12.26
C ALA A 52 5.64 -9.57 13.59
N THR A 53 4.91 -8.64 14.20
CA THR A 53 5.23 -8.04 15.51
C THR A 53 4.68 -8.83 16.70
N GLY A 54 3.97 -9.94 16.46
CA GLY A 54 3.43 -10.81 17.50
C GLY A 54 2.17 -10.28 18.20
N HIS A 55 1.57 -9.20 17.70
CA HIS A 55 0.31 -8.65 18.20
C HIS A 55 -0.93 -9.43 17.71
N LEU A 56 -0.80 -10.22 16.65
CA LEU A 56 -1.86 -11.09 16.10
C LEU A 56 -1.31 -12.49 15.80
N ARG A 57 -2.16 -13.52 15.87
CA ARG A 57 -1.75 -14.91 15.56
C ARG A 57 -1.79 -15.16 14.05
N ALA A 58 -0.86 -15.95 13.51
CA ALA A 58 -0.83 -16.27 12.08
C ALA A 58 -2.13 -16.94 11.59
N GLU A 59 -2.79 -17.74 12.44
CA GLU A 59 -4.07 -18.39 12.10
C GLU A 59 -5.20 -17.36 11.92
N SER A 60 -5.19 -16.29 12.72
CA SER A 60 -6.17 -15.21 12.65
C SER A 60 -6.02 -14.38 11.37
N GLN A 61 -4.81 -14.26 10.82
CA GLN A 61 -4.56 -13.56 9.56
C GLN A 61 -5.34 -14.18 8.41
N HIS A 62 -5.38 -15.51 8.34
CA HIS A 62 -6.06 -16.21 7.24
C HIS A 62 -7.59 -16.06 7.29
N GLU A 63 -8.16 -15.93 8.49
CA GLU A 63 -9.57 -15.59 8.65
C GLU A 63 -9.87 -14.16 8.21
N ILE A 64 -9.06 -13.20 8.66
CA ILE A 64 -9.21 -11.79 8.29
C ILE A 64 -9.03 -11.59 6.77
N GLU A 65 -8.06 -12.25 6.14
CA GLU A 65 -7.82 -12.17 4.71
C GLU A 65 -9.02 -12.68 3.89
N ARG A 66 -9.65 -13.78 4.31
CA ARG A 66 -10.85 -14.33 3.66
C ARG A 66 -12.03 -13.36 3.70
N GLN A 67 -12.15 -12.58 4.76
CA GLN A 67 -13.19 -11.56 4.88
C GLN A 67 -12.87 -10.29 4.06
N LEU A 68 -11.59 -9.90 3.98
CA LEU A 68 -11.13 -8.78 3.17
C LEU A 68 -11.28 -9.06 1.67
N PHE A 69 -10.99 -10.28 1.25
CA PHE A 69 -10.96 -10.68 -0.15
C PHE A 69 -11.78 -11.96 -0.39
N PRO A 70 -13.12 -11.81 -0.50
CA PRO A 70 -14.00 -12.95 -0.80
C PRO A 70 -13.80 -13.52 -2.21
N GLU A 71 -13.15 -12.78 -3.11
CA GLU A 71 -12.83 -13.19 -4.48
C GLU A 71 -11.66 -14.19 -4.53
N SER A 72 -11.64 -15.05 -5.56
CA SER A 72 -10.56 -16.01 -5.74
C SER A 72 -9.22 -15.33 -6.02
N ASN A 73 -8.11 -15.97 -5.63
CA ASN A 73 -6.76 -15.46 -5.90
C ASN A 73 -6.49 -15.22 -7.40
N GLU A 74 -7.13 -15.99 -8.26
CA GLU A 74 -6.99 -15.87 -9.71
C GLU A 74 -7.71 -14.61 -10.24
N GLN A 75 -8.92 -14.32 -9.75
CA GLN A 75 -9.63 -13.08 -10.07
C GLN A 75 -8.84 -11.85 -9.60
N ARG A 76 -8.28 -11.90 -8.37
CA ARG A 76 -7.39 -10.85 -7.86
C ARG A 76 -6.19 -10.63 -8.77
N ARG A 77 -5.48 -11.68 -9.18
CA ARG A 77 -4.33 -11.58 -10.09
C ARG A 77 -4.70 -11.02 -11.46
N LYS A 78 -5.89 -11.34 -11.99
CA LYS A 78 -6.37 -10.80 -13.26
C LYS A 78 -6.67 -9.30 -13.17
N LEU A 79 -7.33 -8.87 -12.10
CA LEU A 79 -7.56 -7.45 -11.76
C LEU A 79 -6.25 -6.66 -11.57
N ALA A 80 -5.23 -7.27 -10.98
CA ALA A 80 -3.90 -6.66 -10.80
C ALA A 80 -3.22 -6.34 -12.14
N ARG A 81 -3.36 -7.25 -13.12
CA ARG A 81 -2.75 -7.10 -14.44
C ARG A 81 -3.48 -6.07 -15.30
N SER A 82 -4.75 -5.82 -15.02
CA SER A 82 -5.55 -4.83 -15.75
C SER A 82 -5.41 -3.41 -15.22
N LYS A 83 -4.86 -3.22 -14.01
CA LYS A 83 -4.69 -1.90 -13.39
C LYS A 83 -3.22 -1.48 -13.45
N SER A 84 -2.98 -0.41 -14.19
CA SER A 84 -1.67 0.24 -14.27
C SER A 84 -1.62 1.44 -13.35
N PHE A 85 -0.48 1.61 -12.68
CA PHE A 85 -0.14 2.79 -11.90
C PHE A 85 1.13 3.41 -12.46
N SER A 86 1.22 4.73 -12.39
CA SER A 86 2.44 5.46 -12.68
C SER A 86 2.98 6.04 -11.39
N ILE A 87 4.30 6.04 -11.24
CA ILE A 87 4.98 6.43 -10.02
C ILE A 87 6.03 7.46 -10.36
N ASP A 88 5.94 8.64 -9.72
CA ASP A 88 6.97 9.66 -9.75
C ASP A 88 7.84 9.52 -8.50
N VAL A 89 9.15 9.38 -8.70
CA VAL A 89 10.17 9.29 -7.65
C VAL A 89 11.03 10.55 -7.72
N PHE A 90 11.03 11.31 -6.64
CA PHE A 90 11.82 12.53 -6.52
C PHE A 90 13.05 12.28 -5.66
N THR A 91 14.21 12.61 -6.20
CA THR A 91 15.50 12.54 -5.51
C THR A 91 16.03 13.94 -5.27
N LEU A 92 16.67 14.18 -4.12
CA LEU A 92 17.34 15.44 -3.80
C LEU A 92 18.80 15.16 -3.43
N SER A 93 19.73 15.43 -4.34
CA SER A 93 21.15 15.21 -4.07
C SER A 93 21.68 16.17 -2.97
N PRO A 94 22.84 15.87 -2.35
CA PRO A 94 23.53 16.81 -1.46
C PRO A 94 23.87 18.15 -2.12
N SER A 95 24.03 18.18 -3.45
CA SER A 95 24.20 19.41 -4.24
C SER A 95 22.89 20.17 -4.49
N LYS A 96 21.77 19.74 -3.90
CA LYS A 96 20.41 20.27 -4.08
C LYS A 96 19.87 20.13 -5.52
N GLU A 97 20.40 19.21 -6.31
CA GLU A 97 19.80 18.87 -7.59
C GLU A 97 18.57 17.98 -7.35
N ALA A 98 17.40 18.51 -7.70
CA ALA A 98 16.16 17.73 -7.72
C ALA A 98 16.04 17.00 -9.05
N ARG A 99 15.83 15.68 -9.02
CA ARG A 99 15.52 14.88 -10.21
C ARG A 99 14.23 14.11 -10.01
N LYS A 100 13.50 13.91 -11.11
CA LYS A 100 12.26 13.15 -11.14
C LYS A 100 12.41 11.95 -12.07
N PHE A 101 12.15 10.77 -11.55
CA PHE A 101 12.10 9.52 -12.31
C PHE A 101 10.66 9.03 -12.36
N GLN A 102 10.24 8.47 -13.50
CA GLN A 102 8.87 8.00 -13.69
C GLN A 102 8.85 6.54 -14.08
N TYR A 103 7.95 5.76 -13.47
CA TYR A 103 7.82 4.33 -13.70
C TYR A 103 6.37 3.93 -13.87
N ASP A 104 6.11 3.03 -14.82
CA ASP A 104 4.82 2.34 -14.92
C ASP A 104 4.90 0.97 -14.22
N VAL A 105 3.91 0.69 -13.38
CA VAL A 105 3.85 -0.51 -12.53
C VAL A 105 2.43 -1.10 -12.55
N PRO A 106 2.26 -2.34 -13.05
CA PRO A 106 0.99 -3.06 -12.91
C PRO A 106 0.81 -3.56 -11.48
N ALA A 107 -0.30 -3.16 -10.85
CA ALA A 107 -0.53 -3.41 -9.43
C ALA A 107 -2.00 -3.45 -9.05
N LEU A 108 -2.27 -3.93 -7.84
CA LEU A 108 -3.62 -4.02 -7.29
C LEU A 108 -4.12 -2.68 -6.71
N ASN A 109 -3.19 -1.92 -6.15
CA ASN A 109 -3.42 -0.68 -5.41
C ASN A 109 -2.09 0.14 -5.38
N PRO A 110 -2.12 1.40 -4.91
CA PRO A 110 -0.93 2.25 -4.87
C PRO A 110 0.25 1.71 -4.03
N PHE A 111 -0.01 1.03 -2.91
CA PHE A 111 1.03 0.45 -2.05
C PHE A 111 1.70 -0.75 -2.71
N ASP A 112 0.92 -1.65 -3.33
CA ASP A 112 1.45 -2.76 -4.11
C ASP A 112 2.29 -2.26 -5.29
N ALA A 113 1.87 -1.17 -5.95
CA ALA A 113 2.64 -0.53 -7.01
C ALA A 113 4.00 -0.05 -6.48
N TYR A 114 4.02 0.65 -5.35
CA TYR A 114 5.26 1.11 -4.74
C TYR A 114 6.15 -0.05 -4.27
N ALA A 115 5.59 -1.05 -3.59
CA ALA A 115 6.34 -2.23 -3.13
C ALA A 115 7.00 -2.97 -4.29
N LYS A 116 6.28 -3.16 -5.40
CA LYS A 116 6.84 -3.74 -6.63
C LYS A 116 7.93 -2.88 -7.25
N LEU A 117 7.79 -1.56 -7.24
CA LEU A 117 8.84 -0.65 -7.68
C LEU A 117 10.09 -0.78 -6.81
N ALA A 118 9.94 -0.81 -5.48
CA ALA A 118 11.04 -0.94 -4.53
C ALA A 118 11.85 -2.24 -4.72
N MET A 119 11.23 -3.29 -5.29
CA MET A 119 11.92 -4.53 -5.66
C MET A 119 12.69 -4.44 -6.99
N ARG A 120 12.49 -3.40 -7.82
CA ARG A 120 13.15 -3.27 -9.13
C ARG A 120 14.60 -2.78 -8.97
N VAL A 121 15.49 -3.35 -9.78
CA VAL A 121 16.91 -2.93 -9.84
C VAL A 121 17.05 -1.45 -10.20
N SER A 122 16.22 -0.94 -11.11
CA SER A 122 16.27 0.47 -11.52
C SER A 122 15.95 1.46 -10.40
N TYR A 123 15.07 1.09 -9.47
CA TYR A 123 14.79 1.89 -8.28
C TYR A 123 15.93 1.78 -7.26
N ASN A 124 16.46 0.57 -7.07
CA ASN A 124 17.53 0.33 -6.09
C ASN A 124 18.87 1.02 -6.43
N ARG A 125 19.03 1.53 -7.66
CA ARG A 125 20.16 2.36 -8.10
C ARG A 125 19.98 3.85 -7.87
N LEU A 126 18.79 4.29 -7.44
CA LEU A 126 18.56 5.70 -7.14
C LEU A 126 19.21 6.04 -5.80
N GLU A 127 19.70 7.27 -5.68
CA GLU A 127 20.24 7.79 -4.43
C GLU A 127 19.38 8.97 -3.95
N TYR A 128 19.32 9.18 -2.64
CA TYR A 128 18.66 10.33 -2.01
C TYR A 128 17.17 10.46 -2.38
N VAL A 129 16.41 9.37 -2.31
CA VAL A 129 14.98 9.39 -2.57
C VAL A 129 14.25 10.07 -1.40
N GLU A 130 13.58 11.18 -1.70
CA GLU A 130 12.87 12.00 -0.70
C GLU A 130 11.36 11.76 -0.72
N VAL A 131 10.80 11.60 -1.93
CA VAL A 131 9.35 11.57 -2.12
C VAL A 131 8.99 10.58 -3.21
N VAL A 132 7.96 9.78 -2.98
CA VAL A 132 7.35 8.92 -3.99
C VAL A 132 5.86 9.21 -4.09
N GLN A 133 5.39 9.45 -5.31
CA GLN A 133 3.98 9.74 -5.60
C GLN A 133 3.43 8.69 -6.56
N VAL A 134 2.30 8.08 -6.21
CA VAL A 134 1.67 7.02 -7.00
C VAL A 134 0.34 7.52 -7.57
N PHE A 135 0.17 7.39 -8.88
CA PHE A 135 -0.99 7.85 -9.64
C PHE A 135 -1.71 6.67 -10.28
N ARG A 136 -3.02 6.83 -10.51
CA ARG A 136 -3.79 5.90 -11.33
C ARG A 136 -3.43 6.07 -12.81
N GLY A 137 -3.35 4.97 -13.54
CA GLY A 137 -3.07 4.97 -14.99
C GLY A 137 -1.57 4.98 -15.27
N THR A 138 -1.20 4.64 -16.50
CA THR A 138 0.17 4.81 -16.99
C THR A 138 0.52 6.29 -17.10
N LYS A 139 1.82 6.59 -17.20
CA LYS A 139 2.32 7.97 -17.28
C LYS A 139 1.71 8.76 -18.45
N ASP A 140 1.35 8.08 -19.53
CA ASP A 140 0.80 8.67 -20.77
C ASP A 140 -0.72 8.89 -20.67
N GLU A 141 -1.40 8.16 -19.78
CA GLU A 141 -2.84 8.30 -19.50
C GLU A 141 -3.14 9.36 -18.44
N ARG A 142 -2.10 9.87 -17.76
CA ARG A 142 -2.24 10.78 -16.62
C ARG A 142 -2.59 12.19 -17.08
N GLU A 143 -3.60 12.77 -16.44
CA GLU A 143 -3.93 14.18 -16.65
C GLU A 143 -2.89 15.08 -15.98
N SER A 144 -2.63 16.26 -16.56
CA SER A 144 -1.62 17.21 -16.04
C SER A 144 -1.92 17.72 -14.63
N VAL A 145 -3.19 17.70 -14.22
CA VAL A 145 -3.68 18.18 -12.92
C VAL A 145 -4.05 17.03 -11.97
N GLN A 146 -3.78 15.79 -12.35
CA GLN A 146 -4.18 14.62 -11.56
C GLN A 146 -3.43 14.58 -10.22
N GLU A 147 -4.17 14.48 -9.12
CA GLU A 147 -3.59 14.31 -7.79
C GLU A 147 -3.07 12.87 -7.58
N PRO A 148 -1.98 12.70 -6.82
CA PRO A 148 -1.48 11.37 -6.47
C PRO A 148 -2.49 10.64 -5.57
N LEU A 149 -2.72 9.36 -5.87
CA LEU A 149 -3.53 8.49 -5.01
C LEU A 149 -2.85 8.21 -3.67
N LYS A 150 -1.51 8.21 -3.64
CA LYS A 150 -0.73 8.03 -2.43
C LYS A 150 0.59 8.80 -2.54
N TYR A 151 0.95 9.40 -1.42
CA TYR A 151 2.24 10.02 -1.18
C TYR A 151 2.98 9.18 -0.15
N PHE A 152 4.26 8.89 -0.42
CA PHE A 152 5.20 8.32 0.54
C PHE A 152 6.26 9.37 0.81
N ASP A 153 6.38 9.75 2.08
CA ASP A 153 7.47 10.59 2.55
C ASP A 153 8.73 9.77 2.85
N ARG A 154 9.84 10.45 3.15
CA ARG A 154 11.13 9.82 3.44
C ARG A 154 11.07 8.78 4.58
N SER A 155 10.14 8.91 5.52
CA SER A 155 9.98 7.98 6.65
C SER A 155 9.24 6.69 6.25
N GLU A 156 8.36 6.77 5.24
CA GLU A 156 7.65 5.60 4.68
C GLU A 156 8.43 4.92 3.54
N ILE A 157 9.43 5.61 2.97
CA ILE A 157 10.19 5.13 1.81
C ILE A 157 11.21 4.05 2.20
N VAL A 158 11.14 2.92 1.50
CA VAL A 158 12.20 1.92 1.48
C VAL A 158 13.40 2.52 0.74
N GLN A 159 14.45 2.83 1.49
CA GLN A 159 15.66 3.43 0.94
C GLN A 159 16.34 2.43 -0.02
N PRO A 160 16.69 2.85 -1.24
CA PRO A 160 17.49 2.06 -2.17
C PRO A 160 18.77 1.54 -1.50
N ARG A 161 19.10 0.27 -1.73
CA ARG A 161 20.22 -0.39 -1.02
C ARG A 161 21.59 -0.24 -1.67
N GLY A 162 21.68 0.29 -2.90
CA GLY A 162 22.94 0.41 -3.66
C GLY A 162 23.43 -0.95 -4.16
#